data_AF-A0AA38UVP7-F1
#
_entry.id   AF-A0AA38UVP7-F1
#
_cell.length_a   1.000
_cell.length_b   1.000
_cell.length_c   1.000
_cell.angle_alpha   90.00
_cell.angle_beta   90.00
_cell.angle_gamma   90.00
#
_symmetry.space_group_name_H-M   'P 1'
#
loop_
_entity.id
_entity.type
_entity.pdbx_description
1 polymer ?
#
loop_
_entity_poly.entity_id
_entity_poly.type
_entity_poly.pdbx_seq_one_letter_code
_entity_poly.pdbx_strand_id
1 'polypeptide(L)'
;MYGLSWFCAEQHLSTGAQELLLHVELSEREAKKFADSKLGTECYSIWYLFTRGKGLDQDHMMIRTPTTLGLMHPQATSPQDMKNISQHIFDQLVHYLKYASSAYTPVCPRPNGSTLITHFSDPVAGIVEGFVARDASRKELVLALRGSASFADILLDTQVQLVPLVSPGVSVPHGVRVHAGFLTAWNSVSVQVLAILAEQLLLHEDIQTIVTSGHSMGGSLATLSAVSTKQRFPQCRVMSYSYGAPRTGNKAFAEFFNESLGEDVFRVVHTYDGVPTMISQSLGYHHHGIEYWHNSEPATVKNVVKCDAHGEDPNCSLSIPSSGVNDAHLTVGTRLLEHIHLLNLLKYFGIVATTPFCL
;
A
#
# COMPACT_ATOMS: atom_id res chain seq x y z
N MET A 1 31.20 -13.28 -44.44
CA MET A 1 32.02 -12.56 -43.45
C MET A 1 31.06 -12.02 -42.41
N TYR A 2 31.22 -12.40 -41.14
CA TYR A 2 30.40 -11.87 -40.05
C TYR A 2 31.03 -10.55 -39.58
N GLY A 3 30.22 -9.50 -39.44
CA GLY A 3 30.63 -8.23 -38.84
C GLY A 3 29.71 -7.90 -37.66
N LEU A 4 30.27 -7.39 -36.57
CA LEU A 4 29.56 -6.90 -35.39
C LEU A 4 29.51 -5.37 -35.43
N SER A 5 28.32 -4.78 -35.28
CA SER A 5 28.15 -3.34 -35.08
C SER A 5 27.37 -3.08 -33.79
N TRP A 6 27.80 -2.09 -33.00
CA TRP A 6 27.18 -1.69 -31.73
C TRP A 6 26.26 -0.47 -31.93
N PHE A 7 25.11 -0.45 -31.24
CA PHE A 7 24.17 0.68 -31.24
C PHE A 7 23.96 1.23 -29.84
N CYS A 8 24.01 2.56 -29.70
CA CYS A 8 23.63 3.30 -28.50
C CYS A 8 22.65 4.41 -28.91
N ALA A 9 21.53 4.54 -28.19
CA ALA A 9 20.55 5.61 -28.41
C ALA A 9 20.64 6.62 -27.25
N GLU A 10 20.79 7.92 -27.53
CA GLU A 10 20.74 8.98 -26.52
C GLU A 10 19.28 9.40 -26.25
N GLN A 11 18.82 9.33 -24.99
CA GLN A 11 17.56 9.97 -24.58
C GLN A 11 17.82 11.45 -24.29
N HIS A 12 17.50 12.33 -25.24
CA HIS A 12 17.35 13.76 -24.95
C HIS A 12 15.90 14.09 -24.60
N LEU A 13 15.71 14.61 -23.39
CA LEU A 13 14.48 15.27 -22.95
C LEU A 13 14.26 16.57 -23.75
N SER A 14 13.02 16.71 -24.23
CA SER A 14 12.25 17.93 -24.52
C SER A 14 11.99 18.28 -26.00
N THR A 15 10.69 18.48 -26.23
CA THR A 15 10.00 19.11 -27.38
C THR A 15 9.98 18.32 -28.70
N GLY A 16 8.75 18.02 -29.16
CA GLY A 16 8.44 17.14 -30.28
C GLY A 16 9.36 17.24 -31.50
N ALA A 17 10.09 16.16 -31.75
CA ALA A 17 10.69 15.81 -33.03
C ALA A 17 10.87 14.28 -33.07
N GLN A 18 10.65 13.70 -34.24
CA GLN A 18 10.82 12.26 -34.53
C GLN A 18 12.19 11.75 -34.08
N GLU A 19 12.23 10.55 -33.48
CA GLU A 19 13.47 9.82 -33.19
C GLU A 19 14.30 9.69 -34.46
N LEU A 20 15.41 10.43 -34.53
CA LEU A 20 16.42 10.25 -35.57
C LEU A 20 17.42 9.22 -35.06
N LEU A 21 17.27 7.97 -35.48
CA LEU A 21 18.28 6.92 -35.26
C LEU A 21 19.53 7.26 -36.06
N LEU A 22 20.57 7.77 -35.40
CA LEU A 22 21.90 7.95 -35.98
C LEU A 22 22.63 6.60 -35.97
N HIS A 23 22.90 6.04 -37.16
CA HIS A 23 23.81 4.91 -37.32
C HIS A 23 25.25 5.39 -37.16
N VAL A 24 25.89 5.02 -36.05
CA VAL A 24 27.34 5.18 -35.87
C VAL A 24 27.94 3.80 -35.65
N GLU A 25 28.80 3.34 -36.56
CA GLU A 25 29.57 2.12 -36.34
C GLU A 25 30.68 2.41 -35.31
N LEU A 26 30.51 1.89 -34.09
CA LEU A 26 31.52 1.99 -33.03
C LEU A 26 32.22 0.66 -32.82
N SER A 27 33.51 0.70 -32.48
CA SER A 27 34.23 -0.48 -32.01
C SER A 27 33.79 -0.85 -30.58
N GLU A 28 33.99 -2.11 -30.20
CA GLU A 28 33.59 -2.64 -28.88
C GLU A 28 34.22 -1.86 -27.69
N ARG A 29 35.45 -1.34 -27.86
CA ARG A 29 36.09 -0.50 -26.84
C ARG A 29 35.43 0.87 -26.70
N GLU A 30 34.87 1.41 -27.78
CA GLU A 30 34.23 2.73 -27.79
C GLU A 30 32.83 2.67 -27.21
N ALA A 31 32.05 1.64 -27.55
CA ALA A 31 30.73 1.38 -26.96
C ALA A 31 30.79 1.26 -25.43
N LYS A 32 31.82 0.56 -24.91
CA LYS A 32 31.99 0.37 -23.46
C LYS A 32 32.33 1.66 -22.73
N LYS A 33 33.15 2.54 -23.32
CA LYS A 33 33.42 3.88 -22.78
C LYS A 33 32.19 4.78 -22.77
N PHE A 34 31.30 4.62 -23.75
CA PHE A 34 30.07 5.40 -23.84
C PHE A 34 29.07 4.99 -22.75
N ALA A 35 28.89 3.69 -22.54
CA ALA A 35 28.02 3.14 -21.48
C ALA A 35 28.47 3.51 -20.06
N ASP A 36 29.78 3.65 -19.82
CA ASP A 36 30.34 4.04 -18.52
C ASP A 36 30.25 5.56 -18.23
N SER A 37 29.79 6.37 -19.20
CA SER A 37 29.57 7.80 -19.01
C SER A 37 28.28 8.06 -18.23
N LYS A 38 28.21 9.15 -17.43
CA LYS A 38 27.10 9.48 -16.50
C LYS A 38 25.75 9.82 -17.19
N LEU A 39 25.51 9.35 -18.42
CA LEU A 39 24.35 9.67 -19.27
C LEU A 39 23.27 8.58 -19.30
N GLY A 40 23.39 7.51 -18.51
CA GLY A 40 22.26 6.61 -18.21
C GLY A 40 21.55 6.02 -19.42
N THR A 41 22.29 5.47 -20.39
CA THR A 41 21.74 4.96 -21.66
C THR A 41 22.18 3.51 -21.94
N GLU A 42 21.22 2.67 -22.36
CA GLU A 42 21.42 1.25 -22.67
C GLU A 42 21.93 1.07 -24.12
N CYS A 43 22.97 0.23 -24.32
CA CYS A 43 23.47 -0.13 -25.65
C CYS A 43 23.17 -1.60 -25.96
N TYR A 44 22.74 -1.89 -27.20
CA TYR A 44 22.37 -3.25 -27.65
C TYR A 44 23.29 -3.74 -28.77
N SER A 45 23.55 -5.05 -28.82
CA SER A 45 24.27 -5.71 -29.92
C SER A 45 23.31 -6.43 -30.86
N ILE A 46 23.39 -6.17 -32.17
CA ILE A 46 22.59 -6.88 -33.19
C ILE A 46 23.53 -7.63 -34.15
N TRP A 47 23.23 -8.89 -34.44
CA TRP A 47 23.94 -9.70 -35.43
C TRP A 47 23.20 -9.66 -36.78
N TYR A 48 23.89 -9.31 -37.87
CA TYR A 48 23.36 -9.43 -39.23
C TYR A 48 24.15 -10.43 -40.07
N LEU A 49 23.44 -11.21 -40.88
CA LEU A 49 23.99 -12.12 -41.89
C LEU A 49 23.77 -11.50 -43.27
N PHE A 50 24.86 -11.11 -43.95
CA PHE A 50 24.79 -10.77 -45.38
C PHE A 50 24.81 -12.05 -46.22
N THR A 51 23.69 -12.39 -46.86
CA THR A 51 23.69 -13.28 -48.03
C THR A 51 23.64 -12.43 -49.30
N ARG A 52 24.65 -12.58 -50.16
CA ARG A 52 24.63 -11.98 -51.50
C ARG A 52 23.58 -12.69 -52.34
N GLY A 53 22.54 -11.96 -52.75
CA GLY A 53 21.79 -12.24 -53.98
C GLY A 53 20.35 -12.70 -53.79
N LYS A 54 19.44 -11.75 -54.10
CA LYS A 54 18.03 -11.89 -54.51
C LYS A 54 16.98 -12.06 -53.40
N GLY A 55 16.11 -11.05 -53.31
CA GLY A 55 14.73 -11.14 -52.86
C GLY A 55 14.51 -10.89 -51.37
N LEU A 56 13.99 -9.71 -51.02
CA LEU A 56 13.36 -9.44 -49.73
C LEU A 56 12.09 -10.31 -49.63
N ASP A 57 12.01 -11.14 -48.59
CA ASP A 57 10.74 -11.61 -48.07
C ASP A 57 10.76 -11.46 -46.54
N GLN A 58 9.72 -10.83 -46.01
CA GLN A 58 9.54 -10.57 -44.60
C GLN A 58 9.06 -11.86 -43.96
N ASP A 59 9.87 -12.49 -43.10
CA ASP A 59 9.44 -13.23 -41.91
C ASP A 59 10.63 -13.99 -41.30
N HIS A 60 10.67 -14.04 -39.96
CA HIS A 60 11.63 -14.76 -39.10
C HIS A 60 12.90 -14.00 -38.65
N MET A 61 12.73 -13.07 -37.70
CA MET A 61 13.80 -12.71 -36.78
C MET A 61 13.87 -13.76 -35.66
N MET A 62 14.86 -14.66 -35.72
CA MET A 62 15.12 -15.68 -34.70
C MET A 62 16.28 -15.23 -33.81
N ILE A 63 15.98 -14.78 -32.59
CA ILE A 63 16.97 -14.56 -31.53
C ILE A 63 17.26 -15.94 -30.89
N ARG A 64 18.44 -16.51 -31.12
CA ARG A 64 18.92 -17.71 -30.41
C ARG A 64 19.98 -17.31 -29.39
N THR A 65 19.77 -17.65 -28.11
CA THR A 65 20.76 -17.53 -27.04
C THR A 65 21.66 -18.79 -26.99
N PRO A 66 22.96 -18.70 -26.66
CA PRO A 66 23.84 -19.86 -26.49
C PRO A 66 23.64 -20.54 -25.13
N THR A 67 23.71 -21.86 -25.12
CA THR A 67 23.60 -22.73 -23.94
C THR A 67 24.87 -22.73 -23.08
N THR A 68 24.67 -22.36 -21.80
CA THR A 68 25.29 -22.86 -20.55
C THR A 68 26.80 -23.01 -20.39
N LEU A 69 27.39 -22.10 -19.58
CA LEU A 69 28.31 -22.48 -18.50
C LEU A 69 27.90 -21.72 -17.23
N GLY A 70 27.81 -22.43 -16.10
CA GLY A 70 27.01 -22.07 -14.94
C GLY A 70 27.34 -20.76 -14.24
N LEU A 71 26.33 -19.90 -14.14
CA LEU A 71 26.10 -18.98 -13.04
C LEU A 71 24.58 -19.00 -12.80
N MET A 72 24.14 -19.36 -11.60
CA MET A 72 22.73 -19.29 -11.21
C MET A 72 22.28 -17.83 -11.29
N HIS A 73 21.54 -17.46 -12.34
CA HIS A 73 20.80 -16.21 -12.42
C HIS A 73 19.36 -16.45 -11.95
N PRO A 74 18.77 -15.52 -11.19
CA PRO A 74 17.38 -15.63 -10.73
C PRO A 74 16.46 -15.70 -11.96
N GLN A 75 15.49 -16.63 -11.93
CA GLN A 75 14.51 -16.77 -12.99
C GLN A 75 13.79 -15.45 -13.21
N ALA A 76 13.79 -14.95 -14.45
CA ALA A 76 12.95 -13.84 -14.85
C ALA A 76 11.48 -14.26 -14.68
N THR A 77 10.82 -13.62 -13.72
CA THR A 77 9.40 -13.78 -13.41
C THR A 77 8.57 -13.25 -14.58
N SER A 78 7.51 -13.97 -14.98
CA SER A 78 6.59 -13.47 -16.01
C SER A 78 5.85 -12.21 -15.54
N PRO A 79 5.27 -11.39 -16.44
CA PRO A 79 4.48 -10.22 -16.03
C PRO A 79 3.28 -10.54 -15.11
N GLN A 80 2.81 -11.80 -15.12
CA GLN A 80 1.80 -12.28 -14.16
C GLN A 80 2.40 -12.66 -12.80
N ASP A 81 3.66 -13.08 -12.76
CA ASP A 81 4.37 -13.42 -11.52
C ASP A 81 4.77 -12.18 -10.70
N MET A 82 4.71 -10.96 -11.27
CA MET A 82 4.96 -9.70 -10.55
C MET A 82 3.75 -9.13 -9.78
N LYS A 83 2.56 -9.72 -9.92
CA LYS A 83 1.34 -9.24 -9.25
C LYS A 83 0.98 -9.97 -7.96
N ASN A 84 1.50 -11.18 -7.77
CA ASN A 84 1.21 -11.99 -6.59
C ASN A 84 2.12 -11.60 -5.42
N ILE A 85 1.55 -11.47 -4.23
CA ILE A 85 2.31 -11.13 -3.03
C ILE A 85 3.06 -12.34 -2.46
N SER A 86 3.98 -12.12 -1.52
CA SER A 86 4.59 -13.21 -0.76
C SER A 86 3.65 -13.68 0.36
N GLN A 87 3.82 -14.92 0.83
CA GLN A 87 3.10 -15.42 2.01
C GLN A 87 3.33 -14.53 3.23
N HIS A 88 4.56 -14.02 3.40
CA HIS A 88 4.90 -13.12 4.50
C HIS A 88 4.04 -11.85 4.48
N ILE A 89 3.89 -11.19 3.32
CA ILE A 89 3.04 -10.00 3.20
C ILE A 89 1.58 -10.37 3.49
N PHE A 90 1.08 -11.47 2.92
CA PHE A 90 -0.28 -11.93 3.19
C PHE A 90 -0.53 -12.12 4.70
N ASP A 91 0.40 -12.78 5.39
CA ASP A 91 0.31 -13.00 6.83
C ASP A 91 0.36 -11.68 7.62
N GLN A 92 1.11 -10.67 7.16
CA GLN A 92 1.07 -9.31 7.74
C GLN A 92 -0.30 -8.65 7.58
N LEU A 93 -0.86 -8.67 6.37
CA LEU A 93 -2.18 -8.09 6.09
C LEU A 93 -3.25 -8.76 6.96
N VAL A 94 -3.21 -10.09 7.11
CA VAL A 94 -4.14 -10.81 7.98
C VAL A 94 -3.88 -10.48 9.46
N HIS A 95 -2.63 -10.42 9.89
CA HIS A 95 -2.27 -10.13 11.28
C HIS A 95 -2.79 -8.77 11.74
N TYR A 96 -2.59 -7.70 10.96
CA TYR A 96 -3.04 -6.35 11.34
C TYR A 96 -4.52 -6.08 11.09
N LEU A 97 -5.16 -6.86 10.22
CA LEU A 97 -6.62 -6.85 10.07
C LEU A 97 -7.31 -7.29 11.36
N LYS A 98 -6.73 -8.26 12.09
CA LYS A 98 -7.27 -8.71 13.38
C LYS A 98 -7.37 -7.56 14.39
N TYR A 99 -6.36 -6.71 14.47
CA TYR A 99 -6.40 -5.51 15.31
C TYR A 99 -7.46 -4.50 14.84
N ALA A 100 -7.56 -4.24 13.54
CA ALA A 100 -8.59 -3.36 12.98
C ALA A 100 -10.01 -3.87 13.28
N SER A 101 -10.23 -5.18 13.20
CA SER A 101 -11.50 -5.82 13.57
C SER A 101 -11.75 -5.77 15.08
N SER A 102 -10.75 -6.07 15.91
CA SER A 102 -10.85 -5.98 17.37
C SER A 102 -11.25 -4.59 17.86
N ALA A 103 -10.96 -3.52 17.12
CA ALA A 103 -11.33 -2.15 17.49
C ALA A 103 -12.85 -1.94 17.57
N TYR A 104 -13.66 -2.79 16.91
CA TYR A 104 -15.12 -2.75 17.00
C TYR A 104 -15.68 -3.51 18.21
N THR A 105 -14.84 -4.26 18.93
CA THR A 105 -15.27 -5.08 20.06
C THR A 105 -15.20 -4.25 21.35
N PRO A 106 -16.30 -4.07 22.10
CA PRO A 106 -16.33 -3.22 23.29
C PRO A 106 -15.38 -3.68 24.42
N VAL A 107 -15.09 -4.98 24.49
CA VAL A 107 -14.22 -5.57 25.52
C VAL A 107 -13.18 -6.46 24.83
N CYS A 108 -11.92 -6.03 24.85
CA CYS A 108 -10.82 -6.74 24.21
C CYS A 108 -9.55 -6.74 25.06
N PRO A 109 -9.47 -7.56 26.12
CA PRO A 109 -8.33 -7.50 27.05
C PRO A 109 -7.03 -8.01 26.43
N ARG A 110 -7.10 -8.92 25.44
CA ARG A 110 -5.92 -9.40 24.71
C ARG A 110 -6.12 -9.37 23.18
N PRO A 111 -6.04 -8.19 22.55
CA PRO A 111 -6.15 -8.08 21.09
C PRO A 111 -5.03 -8.85 20.41
N ASN A 112 -5.40 -9.85 19.60
CA ASN A 112 -4.49 -10.78 18.95
C ASN A 112 -3.52 -11.48 19.93
N GLY A 113 -3.96 -11.71 21.17
CA GLY A 113 -3.12 -12.27 22.24
C GLY A 113 -2.10 -11.29 22.86
N SER A 114 -2.05 -10.05 22.38
CA SER A 114 -1.14 -9.01 22.87
C SER A 114 -1.64 -8.34 24.16
N THR A 115 -0.77 -7.54 24.79
CA THR A 115 -1.14 -6.78 25.99
C THR A 115 -1.95 -5.54 25.57
N LEU A 116 -3.21 -5.44 25.97
CA LEU A 116 -3.95 -4.17 25.89
C LEU A 116 -3.31 -3.15 26.84
N ILE A 117 -2.92 -1.98 26.33
CA ILE A 117 -2.43 -0.87 27.16
C ILE A 117 -3.61 -0.06 27.66
N THR A 118 -4.43 0.45 26.75
CA THR A 118 -5.64 1.19 27.09
C THR A 118 -6.58 1.30 25.89
N HIS A 119 -7.86 1.46 26.19
CA HIS A 119 -8.82 2.05 25.26
C HIS A 119 -8.75 3.58 25.33
N PHE A 120 -9.13 4.23 24.24
CA PHE A 120 -9.35 5.67 24.21
C PHE A 120 -10.61 5.98 23.42
N SER A 121 -11.23 7.11 23.73
CA SER A 121 -12.32 7.69 22.97
C SER A 121 -12.22 9.20 23.03
N ASP A 122 -12.81 9.88 22.04
CA ASP A 122 -12.86 11.34 22.11
C ASP A 122 -13.80 11.79 23.24
N PRO A 123 -13.39 12.77 24.05
CA PRO A 123 -14.11 13.14 25.27
C PRO A 123 -15.40 13.92 25.04
N VAL A 124 -15.69 14.36 23.81
CA VAL A 124 -16.78 15.30 23.51
C VAL A 124 -17.98 14.59 22.87
N ALA A 125 -17.74 13.64 21.98
CA ALA A 125 -18.81 13.03 21.18
C ALA A 125 -18.78 11.48 21.18
N GLY A 126 -17.69 10.83 21.61
CA GLY A 126 -17.55 9.37 21.58
C GLY A 126 -17.65 8.78 20.15
N ILE A 127 -17.38 9.59 19.14
CA ILE A 127 -17.42 9.26 17.71
C ILE A 127 -16.14 8.51 17.31
N VAL A 128 -15.03 8.83 17.97
CA VAL A 128 -13.73 8.20 17.74
C VAL A 128 -13.44 7.27 18.90
N GLU A 129 -13.16 6.02 18.58
CA GLU A 129 -12.80 4.99 19.53
C GLU A 129 -11.64 4.17 18.98
N GLY A 130 -10.82 3.64 19.89
CA GLY A 130 -9.73 2.76 19.54
C GLY A 130 -9.01 2.24 20.77
N PHE A 131 -7.89 1.59 20.53
CA PHE A 131 -7.01 1.14 21.60
C PHE A 131 -5.55 1.17 21.18
N VAL A 132 -4.68 1.15 22.18
CA VAL A 132 -3.26 0.87 22.02
C VAL A 132 -2.97 -0.49 22.63
N ALA A 133 -2.29 -1.34 21.89
CA ALA A 133 -1.80 -2.62 22.35
C ALA A 133 -0.28 -2.72 22.18
N ARG A 134 0.37 -3.54 23.00
CA ARG A 134 1.79 -3.86 22.90
C ARG A 134 1.96 -5.33 22.56
N ASP A 135 2.54 -5.59 21.40
CA ASP A 135 2.99 -6.92 20.99
C ASP A 135 4.47 -7.08 21.34
N ALA A 136 4.74 -7.73 22.46
CA ALA A 136 6.10 -7.96 22.95
C ALA A 136 6.89 -8.95 22.05
N SER A 137 6.20 -9.83 21.32
CA SER A 137 6.86 -10.80 20.42
C SER A 137 7.40 -10.12 19.17
N ARG A 138 6.69 -9.09 18.70
CA ARG A 138 7.05 -8.26 17.54
C ARG A 138 7.77 -6.96 17.90
N LYS A 139 7.88 -6.66 19.20
CA LYS A 139 8.51 -5.43 19.74
C LYS A 139 7.89 -4.17 19.16
N GLU A 140 6.56 -4.13 19.16
CA GLU A 140 5.79 -3.06 18.54
C GLU A 140 4.61 -2.61 19.40
N LEU A 141 4.21 -1.36 19.18
CA LEU A 141 2.93 -0.83 19.61
C LEU A 141 1.97 -0.83 18.44
N VAL A 142 0.73 -1.27 18.66
CA VAL A 142 -0.33 -1.25 17.66
C VAL A 142 -1.41 -0.27 18.13
N LEU A 143 -1.60 0.81 17.36
CA LEU A 143 -2.71 1.74 17.46
C LEU A 143 -3.83 1.25 16.53
N ALA A 144 -4.90 0.71 17.11
CA ALA A 144 -6.06 0.25 16.36
C ALA A 144 -7.20 1.26 16.48
N LEU A 145 -7.69 1.74 15.33
CA LEU A 145 -8.74 2.77 15.23
C LEU A 145 -10.02 2.17 14.66
N ARG A 146 -11.11 2.33 15.41
CA ARG A 146 -12.44 1.86 15.02
C ARG A 146 -13.01 2.74 13.91
N GLY A 147 -13.74 2.14 12.98
CA GLY A 147 -14.63 2.90 12.08
C GLY A 147 -16.02 3.13 12.68
N SER A 148 -16.80 4.04 12.11
CA SER A 148 -18.14 4.33 12.62
C SER A 148 -19.20 3.34 12.11
N ALA A 149 -20.19 3.04 12.95
CA ALA A 149 -21.34 2.20 12.58
C ALA A 149 -22.31 2.91 11.61
N SER A 150 -22.27 4.24 11.55
CA SER A 150 -23.05 5.12 10.66
C SER A 150 -22.17 5.80 9.60
N PHE A 151 -21.11 5.12 9.16
CA PHE A 151 -20.08 5.73 8.31
C PHE A 151 -20.61 6.27 6.95
N ALA A 152 -21.67 5.68 6.40
CA ALA A 152 -22.33 6.20 5.20
C ALA A 152 -22.89 7.62 5.42
N ASP A 153 -23.53 7.86 6.57
CA ASP A 153 -24.04 9.17 6.96
C ASP A 153 -22.88 10.15 7.21
N ILE A 154 -21.78 9.70 7.83
CA ILE A 154 -20.60 10.55 8.04
C ILE A 154 -19.99 10.98 6.70
N LEU A 155 -19.84 10.08 5.73
CA LEU A 155 -19.20 10.43 4.47
C LEU A 155 -20.08 11.31 3.55
N LEU A 156 -21.39 11.14 3.63
CA LEU A 156 -22.34 11.85 2.77
C LEU A 156 -22.84 13.18 3.40
N ASP A 157 -23.03 13.23 4.73
CA ASP A 157 -23.54 14.42 5.42
C ASP A 157 -22.42 15.33 5.97
N THR A 158 -21.22 14.81 6.27
CA THR A 158 -20.13 15.63 6.86
C THR A 158 -19.04 15.96 5.85
N GLN A 159 -19.21 17.12 5.20
CA GLN A 159 -18.16 17.89 4.52
C GLN A 159 -17.01 17.05 3.91
N VAL A 160 -17.23 16.49 2.71
CA VAL A 160 -16.18 16.03 1.76
C VAL A 160 -15.25 17.17 1.31
N GLN A 161 -15.08 18.17 2.16
CA GLN A 161 -14.28 19.35 1.99
C GLN A 161 -12.84 19.01 2.31
N LEU A 162 -11.96 19.30 1.36
CA LEU A 162 -10.53 19.28 1.55
C LEU A 162 -10.08 20.54 2.30
N VAL A 163 -9.61 20.35 3.53
CA VAL A 163 -9.04 21.41 4.39
C VAL A 163 -7.54 21.22 4.55
N PRO A 164 -6.77 22.30 4.82
CA PRO A 164 -5.36 22.17 5.15
C PRO A 164 -5.13 21.20 6.31
N LEU A 165 -4.11 20.33 6.20
CA LEU A 165 -3.75 19.41 7.29
C LEU A 165 -3.07 20.18 8.43
N VAL A 166 -3.87 20.56 9.43
CA VAL A 166 -3.41 21.21 10.67
C VAL A 166 -3.69 20.28 11.83
N SER A 167 -2.65 19.68 12.39
CA SER A 167 -2.71 18.72 13.49
C SER A 167 -1.55 18.98 14.48
N PRO A 168 -1.73 18.74 15.80
CA PRO A 168 -0.67 18.99 16.78
C PRO A 168 0.65 18.28 16.43
N GLY A 169 1.74 19.05 16.36
CA GLY A 169 3.08 18.52 16.07
C GLY A 169 3.30 18.04 14.63
N VAL A 170 2.38 18.36 13.70
CA VAL A 170 2.48 17.98 12.29
C VAL A 170 2.83 19.21 11.44
N SER A 171 3.90 19.09 10.67
CA SER A 171 4.30 20.04 9.61
C SER A 171 4.21 19.36 8.25
N VAL A 172 3.62 20.03 7.26
CA VAL A 172 3.45 19.48 5.91
C VAL A 172 3.76 20.53 4.84
N PRO A 173 4.13 20.11 3.61
CA PRO A 173 4.28 21.02 2.48
C PRO A 173 3.00 21.82 2.18
N HIS A 174 3.17 22.97 1.51
CA HIS A 174 2.03 23.77 1.05
C HIS A 174 1.14 22.97 0.09
N GLY A 175 -0.17 23.13 0.20
CA GLY A 175 -1.15 22.48 -0.67
C GLY A 175 -1.61 21.10 -0.20
N VAL A 176 -1.00 20.52 0.84
CA VAL A 176 -1.48 19.29 1.48
C VAL A 176 -2.84 19.54 2.13
N ARG A 177 -3.86 18.80 1.69
CA ARG A 177 -5.22 18.88 2.22
C ARG A 177 -5.82 17.51 2.46
N VAL A 178 -6.63 17.41 3.51
CA VAL A 178 -7.28 16.17 3.95
C VAL A 178 -8.76 16.39 4.17
N HIS A 179 -9.52 15.31 4.29
CA HIS A 179 -10.94 15.36 4.62
C HIS A 179 -11.19 16.06 5.97
N ALA A 180 -12.06 17.07 6.00
CA ALA A 180 -12.37 17.85 7.19
C ALA A 180 -12.87 17.00 8.37
N GLY A 181 -13.79 16.07 8.11
CA GLY A 181 -14.30 15.11 9.10
C GLY A 181 -13.20 14.23 9.70
N PHE A 182 -12.38 13.56 8.88
CA PHE A 182 -11.30 12.71 9.37
C PHE A 182 -10.24 13.49 10.15
N LEU A 183 -9.91 14.71 9.72
CA LEU A 183 -8.97 15.56 10.45
C LEU A 183 -9.52 15.97 11.81
N THR A 184 -10.78 16.40 11.87
CA THR A 184 -11.46 16.77 13.12
C THR A 184 -11.48 15.59 14.08
N ALA A 185 -11.86 14.41 13.57
CA ALA A 185 -11.88 13.16 14.33
C ALA A 185 -10.49 12.75 14.84
N TRP A 186 -9.46 12.77 14.01
CA TRP A 186 -8.11 12.44 14.48
C TRP A 186 -7.63 13.46 15.53
N ASN A 187 -7.83 14.75 15.28
CA ASN A 187 -7.37 15.80 16.18
C ASN A 187 -8.01 15.72 17.57
N SER A 188 -9.25 15.23 17.70
CA SER A 188 -9.94 15.12 19.00
C SER A 188 -9.27 14.13 19.96
N VAL A 189 -8.52 13.14 19.44
CA VAL A 189 -7.81 12.12 20.24
C VAL A 189 -6.28 12.17 20.11
N SER A 190 -5.75 12.88 19.11
CA SER A 190 -4.32 12.88 18.75
C SER A 190 -3.37 13.12 19.92
N VAL A 191 -3.63 14.14 20.75
CA VAL A 191 -2.76 14.49 21.89
C VAL A 191 -2.74 13.37 22.93
N GLN A 192 -3.90 12.80 23.25
CA GLN A 192 -4.01 11.70 24.21
C GLN A 192 -3.28 10.45 23.69
N VAL A 193 -3.52 10.08 22.43
CA VAL A 193 -2.89 8.90 21.81
C VAL A 193 -1.38 9.05 21.73
N LEU A 194 -0.87 10.21 21.28
CA LEU A 194 0.57 10.46 21.21
C LEU A 194 1.23 10.46 22.60
N ALA A 195 0.53 10.91 23.65
CA ALA A 195 1.03 10.83 25.02
C ALA A 195 1.14 9.38 25.50
N ILE A 196 0.12 8.55 25.24
CA ILE A 196 0.15 7.10 25.56
C ILE A 196 1.31 6.41 24.84
N LEU A 197 1.48 6.66 23.53
CA LEU A 197 2.59 6.08 22.77
C LEU A 197 3.94 6.52 23.32
N ALA A 198 4.10 7.80 23.67
CA ALA A 198 5.33 8.31 24.26
C ALA A 198 5.65 7.64 25.60
N GLU A 199 4.65 7.47 26.48
CA GLU A 199 4.80 6.78 27.75
C GLU A 199 5.25 5.32 27.54
N GLN A 200 4.61 4.60 26.62
CA GLN A 200 4.97 3.21 26.34
C GLN A 200 6.39 3.06 25.77
N LEU A 201 6.81 3.97 24.89
CA LEU A 201 8.18 3.98 24.38
C LEU A 201 9.22 4.28 25.46
N LEU A 202 8.88 5.08 26.48
CA LEU A 202 9.75 5.35 27.62
C LEU A 202 9.85 4.15 28.57
N LEU A 203 8.76 3.40 28.75
CA LEU A 203 8.72 2.23 29.63
C LEU A 203 9.31 0.97 28.97
N HIS A 204 9.39 0.93 27.64
CA HIS A 204 9.77 -0.25 26.86
C HIS A 204 10.76 0.13 25.75
N GLU A 205 12.03 0.25 26.11
CA GLU A 205 13.12 0.65 25.20
C GLU A 205 13.37 -0.36 24.05
N ASP A 206 12.86 -1.58 24.16
CA ASP A 206 12.97 -2.61 23.12
C ASP A 206 11.99 -2.41 21.96
N ILE A 207 10.98 -1.55 22.12
CA ILE A 207 10.00 -1.23 21.07
C ILE A 207 10.63 -0.36 19.99
N GLN A 208 10.57 -0.84 18.76
CA GLN A 208 11.18 -0.16 17.60
C GLN A 208 10.16 0.27 16.55
N THR A 209 8.96 -0.32 16.59
CA THR A 209 7.93 -0.14 15.57
C THR A 209 6.62 0.34 16.20
N ILE A 210 5.97 1.29 15.55
CA ILE A 210 4.57 1.65 15.82
C ILE A 210 3.75 1.32 14.58
N VAL A 211 2.68 0.57 14.75
CA VAL A 211 1.75 0.21 13.69
C VAL A 211 0.44 0.94 13.91
N THR A 212 -0.05 1.64 12.90
CA THR A 212 -1.42 2.15 12.87
C THR A 212 -2.27 1.22 12.02
N SER A 213 -3.43 0.82 12.55
CA SER A 213 -4.33 -0.11 11.85
C SER A 213 -5.78 0.34 12.00
N GLY A 214 -6.56 0.25 10.93
CA GLY A 214 -7.98 0.58 11.01
C GLY A 214 -8.77 0.18 9.77
N HIS A 215 -10.06 -0.06 9.97
CA HIS A 215 -11.01 -0.42 8.91
C HIS A 215 -12.00 0.71 8.65
N SER A 216 -12.46 0.88 7.41
CA SER A 216 -13.41 1.90 7.00
C SER A 216 -12.89 3.31 7.37
N MET A 217 -13.70 4.15 8.03
CA MET A 217 -13.24 5.42 8.62
C MET A 217 -11.96 5.27 9.44
N GLY A 218 -11.85 4.19 10.22
CA GLY A 218 -10.70 3.91 11.06
C GLY A 218 -9.42 3.77 10.25
N GLY A 219 -9.48 3.34 8.98
CA GLY A 219 -8.32 3.29 8.09
C GLY A 219 -7.85 4.68 7.63
N SER A 220 -8.78 5.62 7.42
CA SER A 220 -8.41 7.03 7.19
C SER A 220 -7.80 7.66 8.45
N LEU A 221 -8.32 7.34 9.64
CA LEU A 221 -7.72 7.78 10.90
C LEU A 221 -6.35 7.13 11.13
N ALA A 222 -6.17 5.86 10.78
CA ALA A 222 -4.89 5.16 10.82
C ALA A 222 -3.85 5.84 9.92
N THR A 223 -4.27 6.32 8.74
CA THR A 223 -3.43 7.09 7.83
C THR A 223 -3.02 8.43 8.47
N LEU A 224 -3.96 9.23 8.98
CA LEU A 224 -3.64 10.52 9.59
C LEU A 224 -2.77 10.37 10.84
N SER A 225 -3.08 9.38 11.68
CA SER A 225 -2.29 9.07 12.87
C SER A 225 -0.87 8.62 12.54
N ALA A 226 -0.66 7.93 11.41
CA ALA A 226 0.68 7.54 10.97
C ALA A 226 1.56 8.76 10.66
N VAL A 227 1.00 9.83 10.07
CA VAL A 227 1.72 11.11 9.86
C VAL A 227 2.15 11.71 11.19
N SER A 228 1.19 11.88 12.12
CA SER A 228 1.47 12.43 13.46
C SER A 228 2.50 11.61 14.22
N THR A 229 2.39 10.28 14.15
CA THR A 229 3.29 9.34 14.83
C THR A 229 4.70 9.41 14.24
N LYS A 230 4.83 9.42 12.91
CA LYS A 230 6.13 9.49 12.24
C LYS A 230 6.88 10.77 12.56
N GLN A 231 6.19 11.91 12.62
CA GLN A 231 6.81 13.18 12.99
C GLN A 231 7.12 13.27 14.49
N ARG A 232 6.28 12.69 15.34
CA ARG A 232 6.48 12.72 16.80
C ARG A 232 7.58 11.77 17.27
N PHE A 233 7.77 10.64 16.59
CA PHE A 233 8.70 9.58 16.94
C PHE A 233 9.57 9.18 15.72
N PRO A 234 10.42 10.08 15.21
CA PRO A 234 11.20 9.84 13.99
C PRO A 234 12.17 8.65 14.12
N GLN A 235 12.56 8.28 15.34
CA GLN A 235 13.40 7.14 15.66
C GLN A 235 12.71 5.78 15.50
N CYS A 236 11.37 5.75 15.50
CA CYS A 236 10.60 4.52 15.33
C CYS A 236 10.29 4.29 13.85
N ARG A 237 10.25 3.01 13.45
CA ARG A 237 9.59 2.62 12.20
C ARG A 237 8.08 2.80 12.41
N VAL A 238 7.41 3.41 11.44
CA VAL A 238 5.95 3.59 11.50
C VAL A 238 5.35 2.89 10.30
N MET A 239 4.48 1.92 10.56
CA MET A 239 3.75 1.18 9.53
C MET A 239 2.26 1.51 9.59
N SER A 240 1.62 1.66 8.44
CA SER A 240 0.19 1.97 8.37
C SER A 240 -0.56 0.92 7.56
N TYR A 241 -1.56 0.32 8.18
CA TYR A 241 -2.46 -0.66 7.58
C TYR A 241 -3.88 -0.11 7.56
N SER A 242 -4.46 -0.01 6.38
CA SER A 242 -5.82 0.47 6.20
C SER A 242 -6.63 -0.57 5.43
N TYR A 243 -7.86 -0.81 5.85
CA TYR A 243 -8.74 -1.84 5.28
C TYR A 243 -10.05 -1.21 4.84
N GLY A 244 -10.39 -1.27 3.55
CA GLY A 244 -11.62 -0.66 3.02
C GLY A 244 -11.69 0.86 3.26
N ALA A 245 -10.54 1.54 3.37
CA ALA A 245 -10.49 2.95 3.72
C ALA A 245 -10.83 3.84 2.51
N PRO A 246 -11.67 4.88 2.67
CA PRO A 246 -11.91 5.86 1.62
C PRO A 246 -10.65 6.69 1.34
N ARG A 247 -10.63 7.44 0.23
CA ARG A 247 -9.59 8.45 -0.01
C ARG A 247 -9.52 9.46 1.16
N THR A 248 -8.34 9.64 1.74
CA THR A 248 -8.16 10.45 2.96
C THR A 248 -7.86 11.92 2.67
N GLY A 249 -7.23 12.23 1.55
CA GLY A 249 -6.84 13.60 1.19
C GLY A 249 -6.62 13.80 -0.30
N ASN A 250 -6.05 14.95 -0.65
CA ASN A 250 -5.77 15.31 -2.04
C ASN A 250 -4.49 14.67 -2.56
N LYS A 251 -4.18 14.90 -3.85
CA LYS A 251 -2.95 14.38 -4.47
C LYS A 251 -1.68 14.78 -3.72
N ALA A 252 -1.57 16.03 -3.31
CA ALA A 252 -0.43 16.52 -2.55
C ALA A 252 -0.28 15.81 -1.19
N PHE A 253 -1.39 15.48 -0.53
CA PHE A 253 -1.36 14.64 0.67
C PHE A 253 -0.90 13.22 0.35
N ALA A 254 -1.37 12.61 -0.74
CA ALA A 254 -0.97 11.26 -1.12
C ALA A 254 0.53 11.16 -1.44
N GLU A 255 1.06 12.12 -2.20
CA GLU A 255 2.49 12.24 -2.51
C GLU A 255 3.31 12.43 -1.21
N PHE A 256 2.92 13.40 -0.36
CA PHE A 256 3.56 13.63 0.93
C PHE A 256 3.54 12.39 1.85
N PHE A 257 2.42 11.67 1.90
CA PHE A 257 2.27 10.48 2.74
C PHE A 257 3.21 9.35 2.27
N ASN A 258 3.25 9.12 0.96
CA ASN A 258 4.14 8.13 0.34
C ASN A 258 5.62 8.49 0.56
N GLU A 259 6.00 9.76 0.45
CA GLU A 259 7.36 10.21 0.75
C GLU A 259 7.71 10.02 2.24
N SER A 260 6.74 10.22 3.13
CA SER A 260 6.96 10.17 4.59
C SER A 260 7.13 8.75 5.14
N LEU A 261 6.42 7.76 4.58
CA LEU A 261 6.40 6.37 5.06
C LEU A 261 6.98 5.36 4.07
N GLY A 262 7.10 5.69 2.78
CA GLY A 262 7.65 4.78 1.77
C GLY A 262 6.87 3.46 1.65
N GLU A 263 7.59 2.35 1.72
CA GLU A 263 7.03 1.00 1.58
C GLU A 263 6.23 0.51 2.81
N ASP A 264 6.19 1.30 3.90
CA ASP A 264 5.50 0.95 5.15
C ASP A 264 3.99 1.27 5.14
N VAL A 265 3.41 1.42 3.95
CA VAL A 265 2.00 1.76 3.74
C VAL A 265 1.27 0.63 3.00
N PHE A 266 0.24 0.08 3.65
CA PHE A 266 -0.54 -1.04 3.15
C PHE A 266 -2.02 -0.66 3.12
N ARG A 267 -2.57 -0.48 1.91
CA ARG A 267 -4.00 -0.24 1.71
C ARG A 267 -4.65 -1.51 1.17
N VAL A 268 -5.48 -2.15 1.97
CA VAL A 268 -6.16 -3.40 1.60
C VAL A 268 -7.57 -3.09 1.14
N VAL A 269 -7.93 -3.59 -0.04
CA VAL A 269 -9.30 -3.50 -0.58
C VAL A 269 -9.83 -4.89 -0.81
N HIS A 270 -11.09 -5.11 -0.45
CA HIS A 270 -11.74 -6.41 -0.56
C HIS A 270 -12.71 -6.45 -1.72
N THR A 271 -12.48 -7.35 -2.68
CA THR A 271 -13.34 -7.69 -3.81
C THR A 271 -13.99 -6.47 -4.45
N TYR A 272 -15.29 -6.25 -4.21
CA TYR A 272 -16.09 -5.17 -4.76
C TYR A 272 -16.45 -4.10 -3.73
N ASP A 273 -15.68 -3.96 -2.65
CA ASP A 273 -15.86 -2.91 -1.64
C ASP A 273 -15.92 -1.53 -2.31
N GLY A 274 -17.06 -0.86 -2.14
CA GLY A 274 -17.33 0.43 -2.77
C GLY A 274 -16.81 1.62 -1.96
N VAL A 275 -16.41 1.44 -0.69
CA VAL A 275 -15.99 2.54 0.19
C VAL A 275 -14.69 3.21 -0.25
N PRO A 276 -13.62 2.48 -0.66
CA PRO A 276 -12.37 3.10 -1.08
C PRO A 276 -12.57 4.20 -2.12
N THR A 277 -13.44 3.95 -3.10
CA THR A 277 -13.68 4.85 -4.23
C THR A 277 -14.90 5.76 -4.07
N MET A 278 -15.60 5.73 -2.93
CA MET A 278 -16.84 6.48 -2.70
C MET A 278 -16.66 8.01 -2.75
N ILE A 279 -15.50 8.55 -2.33
CA ILE A 279 -15.16 9.96 -2.56
C ILE A 279 -14.45 10.08 -3.91
N SER A 280 -15.09 10.69 -4.90
CA SER A 280 -14.57 10.80 -6.27
C SER A 280 -13.25 11.59 -6.38
N GLN A 281 -12.38 11.17 -7.31
CA GLN A 281 -11.20 11.95 -7.71
C GLN A 281 -11.56 13.33 -8.29
N SER A 282 -12.76 13.48 -8.86
CA SER A 282 -13.24 14.77 -9.37
C SER A 282 -13.42 15.83 -8.28
N LEU A 283 -13.47 15.42 -7.00
CA LEU A 283 -13.46 16.31 -5.83
C LEU A 283 -12.04 16.65 -5.35
N GLY A 284 -11.01 16.21 -6.07
CA GLY A 284 -9.59 16.44 -5.78
C GLY A 284 -8.94 15.38 -4.89
N TYR A 285 -9.69 14.39 -4.43
CA TYR A 285 -9.20 13.31 -3.57
C TYR A 285 -8.35 12.31 -4.34
N HIS A 286 -7.33 11.76 -3.70
CA HIS A 286 -6.48 10.70 -4.25
C HIS A 286 -6.13 9.70 -3.15
N HIS A 287 -6.01 8.44 -3.52
CA HIS A 287 -5.43 7.42 -2.67
C HIS A 287 -3.91 7.59 -2.57
N HIS A 288 -3.40 7.29 -1.38
CA HIS A 288 -2.00 7.08 -1.06
C HIS A 288 -1.68 5.58 -0.98
N GLY A 289 -0.40 5.29 -0.83
CA GLY A 289 0.12 3.96 -0.56
C GLY A 289 0.00 2.97 -1.71
N ILE A 290 0.47 1.76 -1.44
CA ILE A 290 0.31 0.62 -2.34
C ILE A 290 -1.00 -0.08 -1.98
N GLU A 291 -1.82 -0.33 -2.99
CA GLU A 291 -3.01 -1.16 -2.84
C GLU A 291 -2.68 -2.64 -2.92
N TYR A 292 -3.24 -3.38 -1.98
CA TYR A 292 -3.29 -4.83 -1.93
C TYR A 292 -4.74 -5.24 -2.10
N TRP A 293 -5.11 -5.55 -3.34
CA TRP A 293 -6.48 -5.87 -3.69
C TRP A 293 -6.72 -7.36 -3.59
N HIS A 294 -7.52 -7.78 -2.61
CA HIS A 294 -8.06 -9.13 -2.55
C HIS A 294 -9.19 -9.24 -3.58
N ASN A 295 -8.87 -9.66 -4.80
CA ASN A 295 -9.77 -9.53 -5.96
C ASN A 295 -10.83 -10.62 -6.05
N SER A 296 -10.63 -11.79 -5.43
CA SER A 296 -11.58 -12.90 -5.46
C SER A 296 -11.45 -13.85 -4.27
N GLU A 297 -12.57 -14.42 -3.83
CA GLU A 297 -12.59 -15.43 -2.77
C GLU A 297 -12.12 -16.82 -3.26
N PRO A 298 -11.58 -17.68 -2.38
CA PRO A 298 -11.22 -17.41 -0.99
C PRO A 298 -9.96 -16.56 -0.89
N ALA A 299 -9.76 -15.89 0.24
CA ALA A 299 -8.58 -15.08 0.40
C ALA A 299 -7.30 -15.93 0.54
N THR A 300 -6.45 -15.82 -0.48
CA THR A 300 -5.19 -16.54 -0.59
C THR A 300 -4.14 -15.63 -1.21
N VAL A 301 -2.86 -15.98 -1.08
CA VAL A 301 -1.75 -15.27 -1.71
C VAL A 301 -1.97 -15.06 -3.22
N LYS A 302 -2.60 -16.01 -3.90
CA LYS A 302 -2.88 -15.94 -5.35
C LYS A 302 -4.00 -14.97 -5.71
N ASN A 303 -4.88 -14.68 -4.75
CA ASN A 303 -6.04 -13.83 -4.94
C ASN A 303 -5.83 -12.43 -4.35
N VAL A 304 -4.61 -12.11 -3.93
CA VAL A 304 -4.24 -10.75 -3.51
C VAL A 304 -3.22 -10.20 -4.49
N VAL A 305 -3.64 -9.14 -5.18
CA VAL A 305 -2.84 -8.44 -6.17
C VAL A 305 -2.20 -7.22 -5.53
N LYS A 306 -0.89 -7.07 -5.70
CA LYS A 306 -0.20 -5.80 -5.44
C LYS A 306 -0.37 -4.87 -6.65
N CYS A 307 -1.01 -3.73 -6.42
CA CYS A 307 -1.30 -2.73 -7.46
C CYS A 307 -0.16 -1.73 -7.61
N ASP A 308 -0.30 -0.83 -8.59
CA ASP A 308 0.64 0.28 -8.77
C ASP A 308 0.76 1.18 -7.50
N ALA A 309 1.98 1.63 -7.25
CA ALA A 309 2.33 2.47 -6.11
C ALA A 309 1.81 3.92 -6.19
N HIS A 310 1.34 4.38 -7.36
CA HIS A 310 0.71 5.70 -7.49
C HIS A 310 -0.70 5.77 -6.89
N GLY A 311 -1.25 4.65 -6.40
CA GLY A 311 -2.45 4.60 -5.56
C GLY A 311 -3.81 4.56 -6.29
N GLU A 312 -3.85 4.70 -7.61
CA GLU A 312 -5.09 4.79 -8.42
C GLU A 312 -5.03 3.87 -9.65
N ASP A 313 -4.54 2.64 -9.48
CA ASP A 313 -4.36 1.67 -10.57
C ASP A 313 -5.71 1.26 -11.20
N PRO A 314 -5.97 1.57 -12.48
CA PRO A 314 -7.23 1.25 -13.13
C PRO A 314 -7.45 -0.25 -13.34
N ASN A 315 -6.43 -1.09 -13.11
CA ASN A 315 -6.54 -2.54 -13.20
C ASN A 315 -6.81 -3.22 -11.84
N CYS A 316 -6.94 -2.44 -10.77
CA CYS A 316 -7.22 -2.93 -9.41
C CYS A 316 -8.64 -2.55 -8.96
N SER A 317 -8.89 -2.28 -7.67
CA SER A 317 -10.24 -1.99 -7.19
C SER A 317 -10.86 -0.75 -7.83
N LEU A 318 -10.06 0.15 -8.40
CA LEU A 318 -10.55 1.29 -9.19
C LEU A 318 -11.36 0.86 -10.43
N SER A 319 -11.14 -0.35 -10.95
CA SER A 319 -11.91 -0.92 -12.06
C SER A 319 -13.37 -1.21 -11.69
N ILE A 320 -13.70 -1.26 -10.39
CA ILE A 320 -15.03 -1.59 -9.88
C ILE A 320 -15.78 -0.28 -9.57
N PRO A 321 -16.94 -0.03 -10.19
CA PRO A 321 -17.77 1.12 -9.84
C PRO A 321 -18.16 1.10 -8.36
N SER A 322 -17.99 2.25 -7.68
CA SER A 322 -18.36 2.37 -6.27
C SER A 322 -19.87 2.14 -6.11
N SER A 323 -20.23 1.25 -5.18
CA SER A 323 -21.59 1.08 -4.67
C SER A 323 -21.74 1.59 -3.23
N GLY A 324 -20.76 2.38 -2.75
CA GLY A 324 -20.70 2.82 -1.37
C GLY A 324 -20.48 1.67 -0.38
N VAL A 325 -21.13 1.75 0.78
CA VAL A 325 -21.06 0.68 1.80
C VAL A 325 -21.85 -0.55 1.31
N ASN A 326 -21.17 -1.69 1.21
CA ASN A 326 -21.74 -2.94 0.73
C ASN A 326 -21.22 -4.15 1.52
N ASP A 327 -21.66 -5.37 1.16
CA ASP A 327 -21.26 -6.59 1.87
C ASP A 327 -19.75 -6.82 1.86
N ALA A 328 -19.06 -6.53 0.75
CA ALA A 328 -17.60 -6.66 0.66
C ALA A 328 -16.89 -5.75 1.67
N HIS A 329 -17.44 -4.55 1.91
CA HIS A 329 -16.94 -3.63 2.94
C HIS A 329 -17.11 -4.17 4.37
N LEU A 330 -18.25 -4.79 4.69
CA LEU A 330 -18.52 -5.26 6.06
C LEU A 330 -17.85 -6.60 6.38
N THR A 331 -17.46 -7.35 5.34
CA THR A 331 -16.91 -8.70 5.45
C THR A 331 -15.38 -8.77 5.37
N VAL A 332 -14.68 -7.63 5.37
CA VAL A 332 -13.22 -7.60 5.37
C VAL A 332 -12.69 -8.38 6.59
N GLY A 333 -12.25 -9.62 6.35
CA GLY A 333 -11.73 -10.52 7.37
C GLY A 333 -12.48 -11.84 7.51
N THR A 334 -13.77 -11.90 7.19
CA THR A 334 -14.62 -13.01 7.61
C THR A 334 -14.28 -14.32 6.90
N ARG A 335 -13.90 -14.25 5.62
CA ARG A 335 -13.40 -15.40 4.84
C ARG A 335 -11.89 -15.47 4.71
N LEU A 336 -11.16 -14.41 5.07
CA LEU A 336 -9.69 -14.40 5.20
C LEU A 336 -9.18 -15.33 6.31
N LEU A 337 -10.06 -15.70 7.25
CA LEU A 337 -9.70 -16.43 8.47
C LEU A 337 -10.12 -17.91 8.46
N GLU A 338 -10.91 -18.36 7.48
CA GLU A 338 -11.41 -19.75 7.41
C GLU A 338 -10.28 -20.78 7.13
N HIS A 339 -9.09 -20.35 6.74
CA HIS A 339 -7.96 -21.24 6.41
C HIS A 339 -6.93 -21.51 7.53
N ILE A 340 -7.18 -21.09 8.78
CA ILE A 340 -6.45 -21.67 9.93
C ILE A 340 -7.08 -23.04 10.28
N HIS A 341 -6.86 -24.04 9.42
CA HIS A 341 -7.30 -25.41 9.65
C HIS A 341 -6.31 -26.18 10.53
N LEU A 342 -6.42 -26.01 11.84
CA LEU A 342 -5.99 -27.00 12.84
C LEU A 342 -6.82 -26.76 14.12
N LEU A 343 -8.02 -27.33 14.16
CA LEU A 343 -8.65 -28.03 15.30
C LEU A 343 -10.17 -28.11 15.06
N ASN A 344 -10.65 -29.34 14.91
CA ASN A 344 -12.08 -29.68 14.94
C ASN A 344 -12.70 -29.16 16.25
N LEU A 345 -13.49 -28.09 16.16
CA LEU A 345 -14.66 -27.75 16.98
C LEU A 345 -14.98 -26.29 16.67
N LEU A 346 -15.98 -26.04 15.81
CA LEU A 346 -16.83 -24.82 15.70
C LEU A 346 -17.27 -24.63 14.24
N LYS A 347 -18.26 -25.43 13.82
CA LYS A 347 -19.07 -25.23 12.60
C LYS A 347 -20.20 -24.20 12.81
N TYR A 348 -20.03 -23.23 13.71
CA TYR A 348 -21.04 -22.22 13.99
C TYR A 348 -20.40 -20.84 13.93
N PHE A 349 -21.11 -19.93 13.25
CA PHE A 349 -20.83 -18.50 13.03
C PHE A 349 -20.01 -18.17 11.78
N GLY A 350 -20.75 -17.96 10.69
CA GLY A 350 -20.32 -17.08 9.61
C GLY A 350 -19.79 -15.78 10.21
N ILE A 351 -18.53 -15.51 9.89
CA ILE A 351 -17.69 -14.55 10.60
C ILE A 351 -18.15 -13.14 10.19
N VAL A 352 -18.14 -12.18 11.12
CA VAL A 352 -18.40 -10.75 10.94
C VAL A 352 -17.23 -10.03 11.63
N ALA A 353 -16.93 -8.77 11.32
CA ALA A 353 -15.88 -7.96 11.97
C ALA A 353 -15.98 -7.84 13.53
N THR A 354 -16.86 -8.62 14.16
CA THR A 354 -17.25 -8.64 15.58
C THR A 354 -16.91 -9.95 16.32
N THR A 355 -16.23 -10.93 15.72
CA THR A 355 -15.79 -12.15 16.45
C THR A 355 -14.34 -12.04 16.96
N PRO A 356 -14.04 -12.55 18.17
CA PRO A 356 -12.90 -12.07 18.94
C PRO A 356 -11.56 -12.70 18.51
N PHE A 357 -10.67 -11.87 17.96
CA PHE A 357 -9.22 -12.00 18.21
C PHE A 357 -8.83 -11.47 19.60
N CYS A 358 -9.84 -11.15 20.40
CA CYS A 358 -9.78 -10.68 21.76
C CYS A 358 -9.91 -11.87 22.71
N LEU A 359 -8.79 -12.40 23.18
CA LEU A 359 -8.76 -13.51 24.14
C LEU A 359 -8.89 -13.06 25.60
#